data_AF-A0A969QUU2-F1
#
_entry.id   AF-A0A969QUU2-F1
#
_cell.length_a   1.000
_cell.length_b   1.000
_cell.length_c   1.000
_cell.angle_alpha   90.00
_cell.angle_beta   90.00
_cell.angle_gamma   90.00
#
_symmetry.space_group_name_H-M   'P 1'
#
loop_
_entity.id
_entity.type
_entity.pdbx_description
1 polymer ?
#
loop_
_entity_poly.entity_id
_entity_poly.type
_entity_poly.pdbx_seq_one_letter_code
_entity_poly.pdbx_strand_id
1 'polypeptide(L)'
;MSGERVTQDMIEAELDAASIQFHQFPNTTVTVAAVKLRNGFALVGHSACVSPDLFDAQVGKELALRNARDQLWSLLGFRLRDAL
;
A
#
# COMPACT_ATOMS: atom_id res chain seq x y z
N MET A 1 11.04 24.31 -17.57
CA MET A 1 11.63 23.03 -17.10
C MET A 1 10.47 22.16 -16.63
N SER A 2 10.05 21.19 -17.43
CA SER A 2 9.09 20.18 -16.96
C SER A 2 9.89 19.25 -16.04
N GLY A 3 9.90 19.53 -14.74
CA GLY A 3 10.58 18.67 -13.77
C GLY A 3 9.91 17.31 -13.73
N GLU A 4 10.72 16.24 -13.80
CA GLU A 4 10.22 14.89 -13.58
C GLU A 4 9.60 14.81 -12.17
N ARG A 5 8.42 14.20 -12.09
CA ARG A 5 7.65 14.07 -10.84
C ARG A 5 6.95 12.73 -10.80
N VAL A 6 6.79 12.19 -9.59
CA VAL A 6 5.92 11.03 -9.37
C VAL A 6 4.47 11.47 -9.59
N THR A 7 3.70 10.68 -10.33
CA THR A 7 2.28 10.93 -10.59
C THR A 7 1.41 9.82 -9.99
N GLN A 8 0.12 10.13 -9.84
CA GLN A 8 -0.89 9.15 -9.42
C GLN A 8 -0.87 7.92 -10.35
N ASP A 9 -0.81 8.12 -11.67
CA ASP A 9 -0.81 7.03 -12.64
C ASP A 9 0.38 6.09 -12.48
N MET A 10 1.54 6.59 -12.05
CA MET A 10 2.70 5.75 -11.75
C MET A 10 2.47 4.87 -10.51
N ILE A 11 1.75 5.38 -9.52
CA ILE A 11 1.39 4.65 -8.30
C ILE A 11 0.38 3.56 -8.64
N GLU A 12 -0.68 3.89 -9.39
CA GLU A 12 -1.67 2.91 -9.83
C GLU A 12 -1.04 1.81 -10.67
N ALA A 13 -0.19 2.16 -11.64
CA ALA A 13 0.46 1.17 -12.49
C ALA A 13 1.34 0.18 -11.71
N GLU A 14 2.02 0.63 -10.66
CA GLU A 14 2.81 -0.24 -9.80
C GLU A 14 1.92 -1.12 -8.89
N LEU A 15 0.77 -0.61 -8.43
CA LEU A 15 -0.21 -1.38 -7.65
C LEU A 15 -0.98 -2.40 -8.50
N ASP A 16 -1.39 -2.04 -9.71
CA ASP A 16 -2.10 -2.90 -10.65
C ASP A 16 -1.24 -4.09 -11.09
N ALA A 17 0.08 -3.89 -11.17
CA ALA A 17 1.04 -4.94 -11.47
C ALA A 17 1.51 -5.73 -10.22
N ALA A 18 1.08 -5.34 -9.03
CA ALA A 18 1.54 -5.95 -7.77
C ALA A 18 0.76 -7.22 -7.44
N SER A 19 1.43 -8.15 -6.75
CA SER A 19 0.78 -9.26 -6.06
C SER A 19 0.41 -8.82 -4.65
N ILE A 20 -0.87 -8.83 -4.32
CA ILE A 20 -1.38 -8.36 -3.03
C ILE A 20 -1.99 -9.53 -2.26
N GLN A 21 -1.54 -9.72 -1.02
CA GLN A 21 -2.08 -10.71 -0.10
C GLN A 21 -2.56 -10.02 1.16
N PHE A 22 -3.78 -10.33 1.57
CA PHE A 22 -4.34 -9.81 2.80
C PHE A 22 -4.30 -10.86 3.90
N HIS A 23 -3.94 -10.43 5.11
CA HIS A 23 -4.05 -11.25 6.30
C HIS A 23 -4.80 -10.48 7.37
N GLN A 24 -5.85 -11.07 7.90
CA GLN A 24 -6.53 -10.59 9.10
C GLN A 24 -6.14 -11.51 10.25
N PHE A 25 -5.61 -10.94 11.34
CA PHE A 25 -5.22 -11.72 12.50
C PHE A 25 -6.45 -12.12 13.33
N PRO A 26 -6.62 -13.40 13.68
CA PRO A 26 -7.76 -13.86 14.48
C PRO A 26 -7.90 -13.09 15.79
N ASN A 27 -9.13 -12.79 16.19
CA ASN A 27 -9.45 -12.04 17.42
C ASN A 27 -8.85 -10.62 17.47
N THR A 28 -8.55 -10.02 16.32
CA THR A 28 -8.11 -8.63 16.21
C THR A 28 -8.91 -7.89 15.14
N THR A 29 -8.81 -6.57 15.16
CA THR A 29 -9.27 -5.70 14.07
C THR A 29 -8.16 -5.37 13.07
N VAL A 30 -7.00 -6.02 13.21
CA VAL A 30 -5.80 -5.74 12.42
C VAL A 30 -5.90 -6.47 11.08
N THR A 31 -5.81 -5.70 10.00
CA THR A 31 -5.65 -6.21 8.64
C THR A 31 -4.33 -5.73 8.09
N VAL A 32 -3.59 -6.66 7.48
CA VAL A 32 -2.32 -6.40 6.82
C VAL A 32 -2.47 -6.69 5.32
N ALA A 33 -1.89 -5.81 4.50
CA ALA A 33 -1.73 -5.98 3.07
C ALA A 33 -0.24 -6.16 2.76
N ALA A 34 0.17 -7.38 2.42
CA ALA A 34 1.49 -7.66 1.88
C ALA A 34 1.46 -7.41 0.37
N VAL A 35 2.17 -6.38 -0.09
CA VAL A 35 2.19 -5.93 -1.50
C VAL A 35 3.57 -6.22 -2.06
N LYS A 36 3.66 -7.16 -3.00
CA LYS A 36 4.89 -7.43 -3.75
C LYS A 36 4.84 -6.71 -5.10
N LEU A 37 5.67 -5.69 -5.26
CA LEU A 37 5.78 -4.88 -6.46
C LEU A 37 6.42 -5.67 -7.62
N ARG A 38 6.26 -5.17 -8.85
CA ARG A 38 6.80 -5.81 -10.07
C ARG A 38 8.31 -6.04 -10.04
N ASN A 39 9.05 -5.17 -9.35
CA ASN A 39 10.50 -5.28 -9.18
C ASN A 39 10.93 -6.28 -8.10
N GLY A 40 9.97 -6.98 -7.47
CA GLY A 40 10.22 -7.95 -6.41
C GLY A 40 10.33 -7.36 -5.01
N PHE A 41 10.36 -6.04 -4.85
CA PHE A 41 10.32 -5.39 -3.54
C PHE A 41 8.95 -5.59 -2.89
N ALA A 42 8.94 -5.93 -1.60
CA ALA A 42 7.71 -6.12 -0.85
C ALA A 42 7.56 -5.04 0.22
N LEU A 43 6.36 -4.47 0.32
CA LEU A 43 5.98 -3.55 1.38
C LEU A 43 4.73 -4.06 2.09
N VAL A 44 4.50 -3.54 3.29
CA VAL A 44 3.41 -3.96 4.16
C VAL A 44 2.57 -2.73 4.52
N GLY A 45 1.34 -2.70 4.03
CA GLY A 45 0.31 -1.79 4.51
C GLY A 45 -0.50 -2.41 5.64
N HIS A 46 -1.06 -1.59 6.52
CA HIS A 46 -1.88 -2.09 7.63
C HIS A 46 -3.03 -1.14 7.98
N SER A 47 -4.04 -1.71 8.63
CA SER A 47 -5.13 -0.98 9.27
C SER A 47 -5.50 -1.65 10.59
N ALA A 48 -6.00 -0.87 11.55
CA ALA A 48 -6.59 -1.37 12.77
C ALA A 48 -7.82 -0.52 13.13
N CYS A 49 -8.92 -1.16 13.53
CA CYS A 49 -10.10 -0.48 14.06
C CYS A 49 -10.10 -0.47 15.58
N VAL A 50 -10.57 0.61 16.21
CA VAL A 50 -10.63 0.75 17.67
C VAL A 50 -11.68 -0.15 18.32
N SER A 51 -12.74 -0.51 17.59
CA SER A 51 -13.86 -1.31 18.11
C SER A 51 -14.06 -2.58 17.28
N PRO A 52 -13.96 -3.77 17.89
CA PRO A 52 -14.30 -5.04 17.25
C PRO A 52 -15.76 -5.09 16.79
N ASP A 53 -16.69 -4.47 17.54
CA ASP A 53 -18.13 -4.48 17.22
C ASP A 53 -18.47 -3.68 15.95
N LEU A 54 -17.59 -2.75 15.57
CA LEU A 54 -17.71 -1.92 14.37
C LEU A 54 -16.70 -2.34 13.29
N PHE A 55 -16.06 -3.51 13.45
CA PHE A 55 -15.06 -3.97 12.50
C PHE A 55 -15.71 -4.48 11.22
N ASP A 56 -15.24 -3.96 10.08
CA ASP A 56 -15.56 -4.45 8.75
C ASP A 56 -14.27 -4.88 8.03
N ALA A 57 -14.23 -6.15 7.63
CA ALA A 57 -13.05 -6.75 6.99
C ALA A 57 -12.75 -6.18 5.61
N GLN A 58 -13.75 -5.74 4.85
CA GLN A 58 -13.52 -5.11 3.54
C GLN A 58 -12.94 -3.72 3.74
N VAL A 59 -13.51 -2.93 4.66
CA VAL A 59 -12.96 -1.61 5.01
C VAL A 59 -11.54 -1.74 5.53
N GLY A 60 -11.24 -2.75 6.35
CA GLY A 60 -9.87 -3.05 6.80
C GLY A 60 -8.91 -3.29 5.63
N LYS A 61 -9.30 -4.11 4.64
CA LYS A 61 -8.47 -4.34 3.44
C LYS A 61 -8.24 -3.07 2.65
N GLU A 62 -9.29 -2.27 2.43
CA GLU A 62 -9.18 -0.99 1.71
C GLU A 62 -8.22 -0.02 2.40
N LEU A 63 -8.34 0.11 3.73
CA LEU A 63 -7.47 0.99 4.52
C LEU A 63 -6.03 0.46 4.57
N ALA A 64 -5.83 -0.85 4.70
CA ALA A 64 -4.50 -1.45 4.66
C ALA A 64 -3.83 -1.23 3.29
N LEU A 65 -4.59 -1.36 2.20
CA LEU A 65 -4.09 -1.08 0.85
C LEU A 65 -3.79 0.42 0.65
N ARG A 66 -4.65 1.31 1.17
CA ARG A 66 -4.39 2.75 1.16
C ARG A 66 -3.11 3.10 1.91
N ASN A 67 -2.87 2.48 3.06
CA ASN A 67 -1.62 2.68 3.79
C ASN A 67 -0.39 2.21 2.98
N ALA A 68 -0.47 1.07 2.29
CA ALA A 68 0.60 0.62 1.38
C ALA A 68 0.82 1.60 0.21
N ARG A 69 -0.27 2.12 -0.36
CA ARG A 69 -0.24 3.13 -1.42
C ARG A 69 0.48 4.41 -0.98
N ASP A 70 0.20 4.89 0.22
CA ASP A 70 0.86 6.08 0.78
C ASP A 70 2.37 5.86 0.95
N GLN A 71 2.79 4.66 1.36
CA GLN A 71 4.21 4.29 1.41
C GLN A 71 4.84 4.26 0.00
N LEU A 72 4.09 3.79 -1.00
CA LEU A 72 4.57 3.70 -2.38
C LEU A 72 4.89 5.09 -2.96
N TRP A 73 4.15 6.13 -2.58
CA TRP A 73 4.48 7.51 -2.93
C TRP A 73 5.89 7.91 -2.50
N SER A 74 6.25 7.63 -1.25
CA SER A 74 7.60 7.91 -0.74
C SER A 74 8.67 7.09 -1.46
N LEU A 75 8.40 5.81 -1.73
CA LEU A 75 9.35 4.92 -2.42
C LEU A 75 9.59 5.33 -3.87
N LEU A 76 8.53 5.70 -4.61
CA LEU A 76 8.70 6.20 -5.97
C LEU A 76 9.43 7.55 -6.00
N GLY A 77 9.20 8.42 -5.01
CA GLY A 77 9.92 9.68 -4.88
C GLY A 77 11.42 9.47 -4.63
N PHE A 78 11.76 8.53 -3.75
CA PHE A 78 13.14 8.11 -3.51
C PHE A 78 13.78 7.56 -4.78
N ARG A 79 13.12 6.61 -5.47
CA ARG A 79 13.60 6.01 -6.73
C ARG A 79 13.83 7.06 -7.82
N LEU A 80 12.93 8.06 -7.92
CA LEU A 80 13.09 9.14 -8.86
C LEU A 80 14.31 10.00 -8.53
N ARG A 81 14.54 10.31 -7.24
CA ARG A 81 15.71 11.09 -6.81
C ARG A 81 17.03 10.38 -7.12
N ASP A 82 17.10 9.06 -6.99
CA ASP A 82 18.31 8.30 -7.30
C ASP A 82 18.59 8.22 -8.82
N ALA A 83 17.56 8.39 -9.66
CA ALA A 83 17.69 8.36 -11.12
C ALA A 83 18.05 9.72 -11.75
N LEU A 84 17.87 10.81 -10.99
CA LEU A 84 18.21 12.19 -11.38
C LEU A 84 19.69 12.52 -11.11
#